data_AF-A0ABD2M0L8-F1
#
_entry.id   AF-A0ABD2M0L8-F1
#
_cell.length_a   1.000
_cell.length_b   1.000
_cell.length_c   1.000
_cell.angle_alpha   90.00
_cell.angle_beta   90.00
_cell.angle_gamma   90.00
#
_symmetry.space_group_name_H-M   'P 1'
#
loop_
_entity.id
_entity.type
_entity.pdbx_description
1 polymer ?
#
loop_
_entity_poly.entity_id
_entity_poly.type
_entity_poly.pdbx_seq_one_letter_code
_entity_poly.pdbx_strand_id
1 'polypeptide(L)'
;MISFIAKKIGGEKNGGERKVQKKQQKQVQKNRSKKVPLRKSITPGTVLIILAGRHRGKRVIFLKQLPKSGLLLVTGPLKFNATPLRRIAQAFVIATKTKLDISTVNVPEHLDDKYFKRQSGKVADRSKGGIFAEGANQQYAVTDQRKEDQKSVDSQVMEVIRKHPEKKFLFGYIGSRFHLAKGMHPHKMIF
;
A
#
# COMPACT_ATOMS: atom_id res chain seq x y z
N MET A 1 34.95 13.03 -21.31
CA MET A 1 35.06 13.65 -22.65
C MET A 1 33.89 13.16 -23.51
N ILE A 2 33.13 14.07 -24.12
CA ILE A 2 31.96 13.71 -24.93
C ILE A 2 32.45 13.22 -26.31
N SER A 3 32.12 11.99 -26.69
CA SER A 3 32.50 11.42 -28.00
C SER A 3 31.41 11.62 -29.04
N PHE A 4 31.82 12.08 -30.22
CA PHE A 4 30.95 12.36 -31.35
C PHE A 4 31.27 11.42 -32.52
N ILE A 5 30.24 11.07 -33.30
CA ILE A 5 30.34 10.28 -34.53
C ILE A 5 29.72 11.09 -35.66
N ALA A 6 30.38 11.13 -36.82
CA ALA A 6 29.78 11.66 -38.04
C ALA A 6 28.80 10.63 -38.62
N LYS A 7 27.54 11.02 -38.81
CA LYS A 7 26.52 10.21 -39.47
C LYS A 7 26.20 10.83 -40.82
N LYS A 8 26.24 10.02 -41.88
CA LYS A 8 25.76 10.41 -43.20
C LYS A 8 24.26 10.64 -43.19
N ILE A 9 23.82 11.73 -43.80
CA ILE A 9 22.42 12.15 -43.88
C ILE A 9 22.05 12.30 -45.35
N GLY A 10 20.89 11.78 -45.73
CA GLY A 10 20.38 11.86 -47.09
C GLY A 10 19.82 13.24 -47.45
N GLY A 11 19.85 13.52 -48.75
CA GLY A 11 19.30 14.73 -49.37
C GLY A 11 20.40 15.68 -49.88
N GLU A 12 20.31 16.08 -51.16
CA GLU A 12 21.33 16.86 -51.86
C GLU A 12 21.64 18.21 -51.20
N LYS A 13 20.66 18.82 -50.53
CA LYS A 13 20.80 20.13 -49.85
C LYS A 13 21.03 20.03 -48.33
N ASN A 14 21.26 18.83 -47.80
CA ASN A 14 21.35 18.58 -46.35
C ASN A 14 22.77 18.47 -45.78
N GLY A 15 23.79 18.80 -46.57
CA GLY A 15 25.18 18.89 -46.11
C GLY A 15 25.90 17.56 -45.88
N GLY A 16 25.31 16.42 -46.29
CA GLY A 16 25.96 15.11 -46.36
C GLY A 16 26.21 14.41 -45.03
N GLU A 17 26.69 15.10 -43.99
CA GLU A 17 27.01 14.52 -42.69
C GLU A 17 26.61 15.43 -41.52
N ARG A 18 26.22 14.84 -40.38
CA ARG A 18 26.12 15.55 -39.10
C ARG A 18 26.93 14.86 -38.02
N LYS A 19 27.56 15.67 -37.18
CA LYS A 19 28.25 15.25 -35.97
C LYS A 19 27.22 15.00 -34.87
N VAL A 20 26.97 13.73 -34.53
CA VAL A 20 26.01 13.31 -33.51
C VAL A 20 26.76 12.70 -32.33
N GLN A 21 26.32 13.01 -31.11
CA GLN A 21 26.89 12.42 -29.90
C GLN A 21 26.63 10.90 -29.87
N LYS A 22 27.68 10.08 -29.68
CA LYS A 22 27.58 8.60 -29.68
C LYS A 22 26.62 8.07 -28.61
N LYS A 23 26.58 8.75 -27.47
CA LYS A 23 25.69 8.45 -26.34
C LYS A 23 24.96 9.72 -25.95
N GLN A 24 23.72 9.88 -26.43
CA GLN A 24 22.87 10.98 -26.00
C GLN A 24 22.68 10.89 -24.50
N GLN A 25 23.00 11.98 -23.77
CA GLN A 25 22.68 12.06 -22.36
C GLN A 25 21.15 12.14 -22.24
N LYS A 26 20.51 11.02 -21.93
CA LYS A 26 19.11 11.02 -21.52
C LYS A 26 19.04 11.91 -20.27
N GLN A 27 18.20 12.95 -20.29
CA GLN A 27 17.84 13.65 -19.06
C GLN A 27 17.13 12.64 -18.16
N VAL A 28 17.89 11.97 -17.30
CA VAL A 28 17.32 11.08 -16.29
C VAL A 28 16.72 11.99 -15.24
N GLN A 29 15.39 12.16 -15.26
CA GLN A 29 14.70 12.65 -14.09
C GLN A 29 15.05 11.71 -12.94
N LYS A 30 15.86 12.20 -12.00
CA LYS A 30 16.19 11.48 -10.77
C LYS A 30 14.92 11.46 -9.92
N ASN A 31 14.03 10.51 -10.19
CA ASN A 31 12.93 10.16 -9.30
C ASN A 31 13.53 9.53 -8.04
N ARG A 32 14.09 10.36 -7.16
CA ARG A 32 14.46 9.93 -5.81
C ARG A 32 13.15 9.56 -5.12
N SER A 33 13.02 8.32 -4.68
CA SER A 33 11.92 7.89 -3.82
C SER A 33 12.05 8.67 -2.51
N LYS A 34 11.34 9.81 -2.39
CA LYS A 34 11.27 10.55 -1.14
C LYS A 34 10.50 9.66 -0.16
N LYS A 35 11.16 9.22 0.92
CA LYS A 35 10.49 8.53 2.02
C LYS A 35 9.41 9.47 2.56
N VAL A 36 8.16 9.03 2.53
CA VAL A 36 7.04 9.85 3.02
C VAL A 36 7.14 9.93 4.54
N PRO A 37 7.29 11.13 5.14
CA PRO A 37 7.35 11.26 6.59
C PRO A 37 6.00 10.86 7.21
N LEU A 38 6.07 10.11 8.30
CA LEU A 38 4.89 9.70 9.05
C LEU A 38 4.27 10.91 9.75
N ARG A 39 2.94 11.06 9.65
CA ARG A 39 2.21 12.10 10.41
C ARG A 39 2.37 11.84 11.92
N LYS A 40 2.59 12.90 12.69
CA LYS A 40 2.73 12.84 14.16
C LYS A 40 1.53 12.18 14.87
N SER A 41 0.33 12.28 14.28
CA SER A 41 -0.89 11.67 14.82
C SER A 41 -0.92 10.14 14.68
N ILE A 42 -0.06 9.55 13.84
CA ILE A 42 -0.01 8.12 13.56
C ILE A 42 1.15 7.53 14.35
N THR A 43 0.83 6.88 15.46
CA THR A 43 1.78 6.09 16.26
C THR A 43 1.39 4.62 16.21
N PRO A 44 2.32 3.66 16.35
CA PRO A 44 2.00 2.23 16.44
C PRO A 44 0.83 2.00 17.41
N GLY A 45 -0.17 1.23 16.97
CA GLY A 45 -1.40 0.97 17.71
C GLY A 45 -2.51 2.03 17.62
N THR A 46 -2.30 3.13 16.90
CA THR A 46 -3.37 4.08 16.60
C THR A 46 -4.46 3.41 15.78
N VAL A 47 -5.73 3.64 16.14
CA VAL A 47 -6.87 3.22 15.33
C VAL A 47 -7.06 4.20 14.18
N LEU A 48 -7.15 3.66 12.98
CA LEU A 48 -7.20 4.35 11.70
C LEU A 48 -8.54 4.08 11.02
N ILE A 49 -9.16 5.11 10.45
CA ILE A 49 -10.35 4.96 9.60
C ILE A 49 -9.90 4.98 8.14
N ILE A 50 -10.20 3.91 7.41
CA ILE A 50 -9.90 3.83 5.97
C ILE A 50 -10.92 4.64 5.18
N LEU A 51 -10.48 5.53 4.29
CA LEU A 51 -11.38 6.34 3.47
C LEU A 51 -11.64 5.75 2.08
N ALA A 52 -10.66 5.04 1.52
CA ALA A 52 -10.69 4.58 0.13
C ALA A 52 -10.66 3.05 -0.02
N GLY A 53 -11.13 2.57 -1.17
CA GLY A 53 -11.09 1.15 -1.55
C GLY A 53 -12.18 0.29 -0.91
N ARG A 54 -12.04 -1.03 -1.06
CA ARG A 54 -13.03 -2.02 -0.60
C ARG A 54 -13.29 -2.01 0.91
N HIS A 55 -12.32 -1.54 1.69
CA HIS A 55 -12.39 -1.46 3.15
C HIS A 55 -12.74 -0.05 3.66
N ARG A 56 -13.25 0.86 2.80
CA ARG A 56 -13.70 2.21 3.20
C ARG A 56 -14.62 2.17 4.42
N GLY A 57 -14.51 3.14 5.30
CA GLY A 57 -15.24 3.24 6.57
C GLY A 57 -14.79 2.26 7.65
N LYS A 58 -13.97 1.23 7.36
CA LYS A 58 -13.54 0.29 8.41
C LYS A 58 -12.50 0.94 9.32
N ARG A 59 -12.58 0.59 10.61
CA ARG A 59 -11.59 0.96 11.62
C ARG A 59 -10.55 -0.14 11.73
N VAL A 60 -9.29 0.20 11.52
CA VAL A 60 -8.15 -0.73 11.49
C VAL A 60 -7.04 -0.22 12.40
N ILE A 61 -6.13 -1.09 12.77
CA ILE A 61 -5.05 -0.81 13.71
C ILE A 61 -3.76 -0.63 12.91
N PHE A 62 -3.04 0.45 13.20
CA PHE A 62 -1.73 0.70 12.63
C PHE A 62 -0.65 -0.16 13.31
N LEU A 63 0.15 -0.87 12.51
CA LEU A 63 1.24 -1.70 13.02
C LEU A 63 2.59 -0.99 12.85
N LYS A 64 3.05 -0.87 11.59
CA LYS A 64 4.34 -0.25 11.24
C LYS A 64 4.25 0.51 9.92
N GLN A 65 5.15 1.47 9.71
CA GLN A 65 5.36 2.07 8.40
C GLN A 65 6.36 1.22 7.61
N LEU A 66 6.05 0.91 6.35
CA LEU A 66 6.95 0.14 5.51
C LEU A 66 8.12 1.02 5.03
N PRO A 67 9.37 0.51 5.09
CA PRO A 67 10.55 1.35 4.95
C PRO A 67 10.79 1.85 3.52
N LYS A 68 10.42 1.07 2.49
CA LYS A 68 10.72 1.41 1.09
C LYS A 68 9.64 2.30 0.48
N SER A 69 8.37 1.96 0.69
CA SER A 69 7.25 2.72 0.11
C SER A 69 6.74 3.86 0.99
N GLY A 70 6.99 3.83 2.29
CA GLY A 70 6.36 4.74 3.25
C GLY A 70 4.87 4.47 3.48
N LEU A 71 4.32 3.38 2.93
CA LEU A 71 2.94 2.96 3.15
C LEU A 71 2.75 2.43 4.58
N LEU A 72 1.53 2.54 5.09
CA LEU A 72 1.15 2.04 6.39
C LEU A 72 0.80 0.55 6.27
N LEU A 73 1.42 -0.29 7.09
CA LEU A 73 0.94 -1.65 7.33
C LEU A 73 -0.14 -1.58 8.41
N VAL A 74 -1.34 -2.00 8.03
CA VAL A 74 -2.50 -2.05 8.92
C VAL A 74 -3.04 -3.47 9.02
N THR A 75 -3.59 -3.80 10.18
CA THR A 75 -4.44 -4.98 10.35
C THR A 75 -5.78 -4.55 10.92
N GLY A 76 -6.85 -5.15 10.42
CA GLY A 76 -8.12 -5.15 11.10
C GLY A 76 -8.43 -6.60 11.42
N PRO A 77 -8.38 -7.06 12.69
CA PRO A 77 -8.46 -8.49 13.00
C PRO A 77 -9.49 -9.20 12.12
N LEU A 78 -9.03 -10.11 11.24
CA LEU A 78 -9.78 -10.52 10.05
C LEU A 78 -11.14 -11.10 10.42
N LYS A 79 -11.20 -11.81 11.56
CA LYS A 79 -12.42 -12.39 12.13
C LYS A 79 -13.46 -11.34 12.55
N PHE A 80 -13.04 -10.12 12.89
CA PHE A 80 -13.90 -9.08 13.44
C PHE A 80 -14.38 -8.10 12.40
N ASN A 81 -13.46 -7.53 11.62
CA ASN A 81 -13.79 -6.48 10.66
C ASN A 81 -13.52 -6.86 9.20
N ALA A 82 -13.16 -8.13 8.93
CA ALA A 82 -12.87 -8.64 7.59
C ALA A 82 -11.87 -7.77 6.79
N THR A 83 -10.82 -7.28 7.45
CA THR A 83 -9.76 -6.48 6.81
C THR A 83 -8.39 -7.12 7.01
N PRO A 84 -7.86 -7.85 6.03
CA PRO A 84 -6.57 -8.52 6.20
C PRO A 84 -5.43 -7.51 6.37
N LEU A 85 -4.26 -8.01 6.73
CA LEU A 85 -2.99 -7.32 6.64
C LEU A 85 -2.86 -6.69 5.25
N ARG A 86 -2.81 -5.36 5.25
CA ARG A 86 -2.88 -4.58 4.01
C ARG A 86 -2.03 -3.34 4.12
N ARG A 87 -1.48 -2.93 2.98
CA ARG A 87 -0.81 -1.65 2.83
C ARG A 87 -1.80 -0.56 2.45
N ILE A 88 -1.73 0.59 3.11
CA ILE A 88 -2.57 1.75 2.81
C ILE A 88 -1.70 3.02 2.79
N ALA A 89 -1.99 3.92 1.87
CA ALA A 89 -1.32 5.22 1.85
C ALA A 89 -1.88 6.13 2.94
N GLN A 90 -0.98 6.85 3.62
CA GLN A 90 -1.31 7.76 4.72
C GLN A 90 -2.38 8.81 4.37
N ALA A 91 -2.47 9.22 3.10
CA ALA A 91 -3.45 10.20 2.63
C ALA A 91 -4.90 9.70 2.69
N PHE A 92 -5.12 8.38 2.62
CA PHE A 92 -6.47 7.78 2.58
C PHE A 92 -6.93 7.29 3.95
N VAL A 93 -6.39 7.89 5.01
CA VAL A 93 -6.63 7.46 6.38
C VAL A 93 -6.86 8.67 7.29
N ILE A 94 -7.86 8.55 8.16
CA ILE A 94 -8.02 9.43 9.32
C ILE A 94 -7.40 8.72 10.53
N ALA A 95 -6.46 9.40 11.20
CA ALA A 95 -5.91 8.94 12.46
C ALA A 95 -6.85 9.37 13.57
N THR A 96 -7.29 8.43 14.40
CA THR A 96 -8.13 8.74 15.57
C THR A 96 -7.27 8.91 16.83
N LYS A 97 -7.82 9.49 17.89
CA LYS A 97 -7.17 9.60 19.20
C LYS A 97 -7.08 8.27 19.93
N THR A 98 -7.90 7.29 19.55
CA THR A 98 -7.89 5.96 20.17
C THR A 98 -6.58 5.24 19.82
N LYS A 99 -5.85 4.83 20.85
CA LYS A 99 -4.58 4.10 20.73
C LYS A 99 -4.65 2.82 21.55
N LEU A 100 -4.12 1.75 20.98
CA LEU A 100 -3.86 0.50 21.67
C LEU A 100 -2.36 0.40 21.94
N ASP A 101 -1.98 -0.14 23.09
CA ASP A 101 -0.58 -0.46 23.34
C ASP A 101 -0.24 -1.77 22.61
N ILE A 102 0.61 -1.67 21.59
CA ILE A 102 1.00 -2.77 20.70
C ILE A 102 2.47 -3.15 20.92
N SER A 103 3.10 -2.67 22.00
CA SER A 103 4.48 -3.01 22.36
C SER A 103 4.74 -4.51 22.42
N THR A 104 3.74 -5.32 22.81
CA THR A 104 3.86 -6.78 22.91
C THR A 104 3.65 -7.53 21.59
N VAL A 105 3.18 -6.87 20.54
CA VAL A 105 2.85 -7.54 19.27
C VAL A 105 4.10 -7.58 18.39
N ASN A 106 4.54 -8.80 18.08
CA ASN A 106 5.64 -9.02 17.17
C ASN A 106 5.13 -9.05 15.72
N VAL A 107 5.59 -8.09 14.91
CA VAL A 107 5.28 -8.02 13.48
C VAL A 107 6.43 -8.64 12.69
N PRO A 108 6.21 -9.78 12.00
CA PRO A 108 7.28 -10.46 11.28
C PRO A 108 8.03 -9.55 10.29
N GLU A 109 9.34 -9.75 10.18
CA GLU A 109 10.20 -8.93 9.32
C GLU A 109 9.93 -9.15 7.83
N HIS A 110 9.52 -10.36 7.44
CA HIS A 110 9.20 -10.68 6.04
C HIS A 110 7.95 -9.96 5.51
N LEU A 111 7.15 -9.33 6.38
CA LEU A 111 6.01 -8.49 6.00
C LEU A 111 6.47 -7.12 5.47
N ASP A 112 7.00 -7.18 4.25
CA ASP A 112 7.67 -6.09 3.56
C ASP A 112 6.93 -5.61 2.30
N ASP A 113 7.39 -4.53 1.70
CA ASP A 113 6.82 -4.00 0.45
C ASP A 113 6.79 -4.99 -0.71
N LYS A 114 7.74 -5.94 -0.74
CA LYS A 114 7.80 -7.02 -1.73
C LYS A 114 6.69 -8.03 -1.50
N TYR A 115 6.44 -8.41 -0.24
CA TYR A 115 5.42 -9.37 0.15
C TYR A 115 4.02 -8.94 -0.31
N PHE A 116 3.70 -7.65 -0.18
CA PHE A 116 2.41 -7.10 -0.56
C PHE A 116 2.34 -6.60 -2.01
N LYS A 117 3.38 -6.79 -2.82
CA LYS A 117 3.36 -6.37 -4.23
C LYS A 117 2.35 -7.24 -4.99
N ARG A 118 1.50 -6.60 -5.79
CA ARG A 118 0.57 -7.32 -6.66
C ARG A 118 1.38 -8.10 -7.69
N GLN A 119 1.12 -9.40 -7.80
CA GLN A 119 1.63 -10.20 -8.90
C GLN A 119 0.82 -9.85 -10.14
N SER A 120 1.50 -9.44 -11.22
CA SER A 120 0.92 -9.27 -12.54
C SER A 120 1.20 -10.54 -13.34
N GLY A 121 0.16 -11.21 -13.84
CA GLY A 121 0.33 -12.26 -14.83
C GLY A 121 1.04 -11.69 -16.07
N LYS A 122 1.83 -12.52 -16.76
CA LYS A 122 2.33 -12.15 -18.09
C LYS A 122 1.12 -11.97 -18.99
N VAL A 123 0.97 -10.79 -19.60
CA VAL A 123 -0.02 -10.59 -20.66
C VAL A 123 0.32 -11.59 -21.76
N ALA A 124 -0.62 -12.47 -22.10
CA ALA A 124 -0.43 -13.43 -23.17
C ALA A 124 -0.08 -12.69 -24.47
N ASP A 125 0.84 -13.25 -25.26
CA ASP A 125 1.19 -12.70 -26.56
C ASP A 125 -0.08 -12.60 -27.41
N ARG A 126 -0.49 -11.37 -27.74
CA ARG A 126 -1.69 -11.09 -28.54
C ARG A 126 -1.64 -11.71 -29.94
N SER A 127 -0.48 -12.20 -30.35
CA SER A 127 -0.23 -12.86 -31.63
C SER A 127 -0.61 -14.34 -31.68
N LYS A 128 -0.86 -15.02 -30.54
CA LYS A 128 -1.03 -16.48 -30.49
C LYS A 128 -2.36 -17.00 -29.92
N GLY A 129 -3.30 -16.14 -29.53
CA GLY A 129 -4.61 -16.59 -29.04
C GLY A 129 -5.63 -15.47 -28.98
N GLY A 130 -6.89 -15.79 -29.34
CA GLY A 130 -8.00 -14.85 -29.28
C GLY A 130 -8.24 -14.27 -27.89
N ILE A 131 -9.12 -13.27 -27.80
CA ILE A 131 -9.42 -12.45 -26.61
C ILE A 131 -9.77 -13.28 -25.33
N PHE A 132 -10.08 -14.57 -25.49
CA PHE A 132 -10.47 -15.52 -24.44
C PHE A 132 -9.40 -16.53 -24.02
N ALA A 133 -8.13 -16.40 -24.46
CA ALA A 133 -7.08 -17.32 -24.02
C ALA A 133 -6.91 -17.31 -22.47
N GLU A 134 -6.79 -18.52 -21.88
CA GLU A 134 -6.85 -18.84 -20.43
C GLU A 134 -5.82 -18.16 -19.51
N GLY A 135 -5.05 -17.19 -20.00
CA GLY A 135 -4.14 -16.36 -19.21
C GLY A 135 -4.69 -14.98 -18.81
N ALA A 136 -5.82 -14.55 -19.39
CA ALA A 136 -6.29 -13.16 -19.23
C ALA A 136 -6.87 -12.84 -17.84
N ASN A 137 -7.39 -13.84 -17.11
CA ASN A 137 -8.13 -13.65 -15.86
C ASN A 137 -7.70 -14.62 -14.75
N GLN A 138 -6.40 -14.76 -14.47
CA GLN A 138 -5.97 -15.44 -13.26
C GLN A 138 -6.46 -14.64 -12.04
N GLN A 139 -7.54 -15.12 -11.41
CA GLN A 139 -8.07 -14.54 -10.19
C GLN A 139 -7.06 -14.74 -9.06
N TYR A 140 -6.86 -13.69 -8.25
CA TYR A 140 -5.94 -13.75 -7.13
C TYR A 140 -6.42 -14.78 -6.09
N ALA A 141 -5.62 -15.82 -5.87
CA ALA A 141 -5.79 -16.77 -4.78
C ALA A 141 -4.89 -16.40 -3.59
N VAL A 142 -5.40 -16.59 -2.37
CA VAL A 142 -4.63 -16.34 -1.13
C VAL A 142 -3.71 -17.53 -0.87
N THR A 143 -2.40 -17.27 -0.77
CA THR A 143 -1.41 -18.27 -0.39
C THR A 143 -1.56 -18.70 1.07
N ASP A 144 -1.17 -19.93 1.41
CA ASP A 144 -1.30 -20.44 2.79
C ASP A 144 -0.41 -19.67 3.77
N GLN A 145 0.78 -19.25 3.33
CA GLN A 145 1.65 -18.34 4.08
C GLN A 145 0.91 -17.05 4.51
N ARG A 146 0.10 -16.46 3.63
CA ARG A 146 -0.70 -15.25 3.98
C ARG A 146 -1.75 -15.54 5.03
N LYS A 147 -2.32 -16.75 5.05
CA LYS A 147 -3.31 -17.16 6.05
C LYS A 147 -2.64 -17.36 7.41
N GLU A 148 -1.46 -17.95 7.45
CA GLU A 148 -0.68 -18.18 8.67
C GLU A 148 -0.18 -16.87 9.29
N ASP A 149 0.43 -16.00 8.48
CA ASP A 149 0.88 -14.68 8.91
C ASP A 149 -0.28 -13.86 9.49
N GLN A 150 -1.44 -13.91 8.83
CA GLN A 150 -2.64 -13.23 9.32
C GLN A 150 -3.08 -13.78 10.68
N LYS A 151 -3.15 -15.11 10.83
CA LYS A 151 -3.57 -15.75 12.08
C LYS A 151 -2.62 -15.38 13.23
N SER A 152 -1.32 -15.39 12.98
CA SER A 152 -0.28 -15.08 13.97
C SER A 152 -0.34 -13.63 14.45
N VAL A 153 -0.50 -12.66 13.54
CA VAL A 153 -0.61 -11.25 13.93
C VAL A 153 -1.96 -10.96 14.57
N ASP A 154 -3.04 -11.54 14.05
CA ASP A 154 -4.38 -11.29 14.59
C ASP A 154 -4.56 -11.87 15.99
N SER A 155 -3.99 -13.03 16.32
CA SER A 155 -4.10 -13.60 17.67
C SER A 155 -3.49 -12.65 18.71
N GLN A 156 -2.30 -12.12 18.44
CA GLN A 156 -1.59 -11.20 19.32
C GLN A 156 -2.36 -9.88 19.50
N VAL A 157 -2.83 -9.28 18.39
CA VAL A 157 -3.62 -8.03 18.43
C VAL A 157 -4.93 -8.24 19.19
N MET A 158 -5.56 -9.41 19.03
CA MET A 158 -6.78 -9.76 19.72
C MET A 158 -6.59 -9.93 21.22
N GLU A 159 -5.46 -10.49 21.66
CA GLU A 159 -5.12 -10.58 23.08
C GLU A 159 -4.94 -9.20 23.71
N VAL A 160 -4.28 -8.28 23.01
CA VAL A 160 -4.15 -6.88 23.44
C VAL A 160 -5.53 -6.25 23.65
N ILE A 161 -6.44 -6.39 22.69
CA ILE A 161 -7.80 -5.83 22.81
C ILE A 161 -8.57 -6.48 23.97
N ARG A 162 -8.40 -7.80 24.19
CA ARG A 162 -9.05 -8.52 25.30
C ARG A 162 -8.55 -8.09 26.69
N LYS A 163 -7.28 -7.69 26.79
CA LYS A 163 -6.68 -7.20 28.04
C LYS A 163 -7.10 -5.77 28.37
N HIS A 164 -7.53 -4.99 27.38
CA HIS A 164 -7.95 -3.61 27.58
C HIS A 164 -9.19 -3.52 28.51
N PRO A 165 -9.25 -2.57 29.45
CA PRO A 165 -10.39 -2.43 30.37
C PRO A 165 -11.72 -2.24 29.61
N GLU A 166 -11.70 -1.43 28.56
CA GLU A 166 -12.87 -1.14 27.71
C GLU A 166 -13.05 -2.12 26.53
N LYS A 167 -12.58 -3.37 26.66
CA LYS A 167 -12.60 -4.36 25.56
C LYS A 167 -13.94 -4.48 24.84
N LYS A 168 -15.06 -4.46 25.57
CA LYS A 168 -16.42 -4.58 25.00
C LYS A 168 -16.71 -3.42 24.03
N PHE A 169 -16.36 -2.20 24.42
CA PHE A 169 -16.51 -1.02 23.59
C PHE A 169 -15.58 -1.07 22.38
N LEU A 170 -14.31 -1.44 22.58
CA LEU A 170 -13.33 -1.54 21.49
C LEU A 170 -13.73 -2.57 20.43
N PHE A 171 -14.29 -3.72 20.83
CA PHE A 171 -14.80 -4.70 19.87
C PHE A 171 -15.92 -4.13 19.00
N GLY A 172 -16.89 -3.44 19.60
CA GLY A 172 -17.96 -2.75 18.85
C GLY A 172 -17.42 -1.61 17.98
N TYR A 173 -16.44 -0.86 18.49
CA TYR A 173 -15.82 0.25 17.77
C TYR A 173 -15.06 -0.21 16.53
N ILE A 174 -14.20 -1.23 16.66
CA ILE A 174 -13.40 -1.78 15.55
C ILE A 174 -14.30 -2.54 14.55
N GLY A 175 -15.32 -3.23 15.03
CA GLY A 175 -16.27 -3.97 14.19
C GLY A 175 -17.21 -3.08 13.40
N SER A 176 -17.56 -1.90 13.93
CA SER A 176 -18.45 -0.96 13.24
C SER A 176 -17.75 -0.17 12.13
N ARG A 177 -18.55 0.38 11.22
CA ARG A 177 -18.08 1.20 10.10
C ARG A 177 -18.31 2.67 10.42
N PHE A 178 -17.33 3.51 10.09
CA PHE A 178 -17.49 4.94 10.07
C PHE A 178 -18.31 5.37 8.84
N HIS A 179 -19.31 6.20 9.10
CA HIS A 179 -20.06 6.95 8.10
C HIS A 179 -20.48 8.29 8.72
N LEU A 180 -20.81 9.25 7.88
CA LEU A 180 -21.41 10.51 8.32
C LEU A 180 -22.93 10.38 8.22
N ALA A 181 -23.65 10.70 9.29
CA ALA A 181 -25.10 10.81 9.27
C ALA A 181 -25.53 12.25 8.89
N LYS A 182 -26.84 12.48 8.74
CA LYS A 182 -27.38 13.82 8.52
C LYS A 182 -27.03 14.71 9.72
N GLY A 183 -26.53 15.93 9.47
CA GLY A 183 -26.13 16.90 10.50
C GLY A 183 -24.72 16.69 11.09
N MET A 184 -24.02 15.62 10.69
CA MET A 184 -22.64 15.35 11.12
C MET A 184 -21.63 16.04 10.18
N HIS A 185 -20.90 17.03 10.70
CA HIS A 185 -19.93 17.80 9.91
C HIS A 185 -18.48 17.46 10.31
N PRO A 186 -17.63 16.96 9.39
CA PRO A 186 -16.26 16.53 9.71
C PRO A 186 -15.38 17.61 10.36
N HIS A 187 -15.56 18.89 10.00
CA HIS A 187 -14.79 19.99 10.56
C HIS A 187 -15.11 20.28 12.04
N LYS A 188 -16.27 19.80 12.54
CA LYS A 188 -16.67 19.89 13.96
C LYS A 188 -16.32 18.62 14.74
N MET A 189 -15.94 17.54 14.05
CA MET A 189 -15.63 16.27 14.69
C MET A 189 -14.21 16.26 15.21
N ILE A 190 -14.04 15.61 16.36
CA ILE A 190 -12.75 15.27 16.91
C ILE A 190 -12.53 13.79 16.63
N PHE A 191 -11.57 13.50 15.77
CA PHE A 191 -11.13 12.14 15.48
C PHE A 191 -10.04 11.74 16.46
#